data_AF-A0A1Q3VLB0-F1
#
_entry.id   AF-A0A1Q3VLB0-F1
#
_cell.length_a   1.000
_cell.length_b   1.000
_cell.length_c   1.000
_cell.angle_alpha   90.00
_cell.angle_beta   90.00
_cell.angle_gamma   90.00
#
_symmetry.space_group_name_H-M   'P 1'
#
loop_
_entity.id
_entity.type
_entity.pdbx_description
1 polymer ?
#
loop_
_entity_poly.entity_id
_entity_poly.type
_entity_poly.pdbx_seq_one_letter_code
_entity_poly.pdbx_strand_id
1 'polypeptide(L)'
;MSYGANEAVEDAENDCRKDYAELIAQKAAELVAAGDMGRDEAIEAAAKWLRQEHDADNDPTGVAGVECQEPMPSKTSPPHQVAAIKAELIEAAEEVAGSIG
;
A
#
# COMPACT_ATOMS: atom_id res chain seq x y z
N MET A 1 6.16 3.17 -38.29
CA MET A 1 5.03 3.46 -37.38
C MET A 1 5.36 2.79 -36.07
N SER A 2 5.82 3.57 -35.08
CA SER A 2 6.22 3.06 -33.76
C SER A 2 5.55 3.93 -32.71
N TYR A 3 4.26 3.69 -32.50
CA TYR A 3 3.45 4.32 -31.45
C TYR A 3 2.50 3.22 -30.97
N GLY A 4 2.71 2.77 -29.74
CA GLY A 4 1.96 1.65 -29.16
C GLY A 4 2.58 1.06 -27.90
N ALA A 5 3.84 1.40 -27.59
CA ALA A 5 4.50 0.91 -26.37
C ALA A 5 4.29 1.80 -25.14
N ASN A 6 4.02 3.11 -25.30
CA ASN A 6 3.91 4.02 -24.14
C ASN A 6 2.53 3.97 -23.47
N GLU A 7 1.46 3.74 -24.24
CA GLU A 7 0.09 3.76 -23.70
C GLU A 7 -0.19 2.54 -22.81
N ALA A 8 0.38 1.37 -23.14
CA ALA A 8 0.27 0.16 -22.32
C ALA A 8 1.12 0.20 -21.04
N VAL A 9 2.19 0.99 -21.02
CA VAL A 9 3.04 1.19 -19.82
C VAL A 9 2.36 2.18 -18.87
N GLU A 10 1.80 3.28 -19.41
CA GLU A 10 1.05 4.26 -18.61
C GLU A 10 -0.22 3.66 -17.97
N ASP A 11 -0.97 2.79 -18.68
CA ASP A 11 -2.13 2.10 -18.09
C ASP A 11 -1.70 1.12 -16.99
N ALA A 12 -0.61 0.37 -17.17
CA ALA A 12 -0.07 -0.54 -16.16
C ALA A 12 0.45 0.19 -14.92
N GLU A 13 1.14 1.33 -15.09
CA GLU A 13 1.60 2.18 -13.99
C GLU A 13 0.43 2.88 -13.26
N ASN A 14 -0.68 3.16 -13.95
CA ASN A 14 -1.87 3.78 -13.35
C ASN A 14 -2.72 2.77 -12.56
N ASP A 15 -2.86 1.54 -13.07
CA ASP A 15 -3.49 0.44 -12.33
C ASP A 15 -2.66 0.07 -11.09
N CYS A 16 -1.32 0.04 -11.23
CA CYS A 16 -0.41 -0.23 -10.12
C CYS A 16 -0.55 0.79 -8.97
N ARG A 17 -0.73 2.09 -9.28
CA ARG A 17 -0.95 3.13 -8.26
C ARG A 17 -2.28 2.99 -7.52
N LYS A 18 -3.35 2.62 -8.20
CA LYS A 18 -4.66 2.37 -7.55
C LYS A 18 -4.61 1.15 -6.65
N ASP A 19 -3.98 0.08 -7.12
CA ASP A 19 -3.79 -1.14 -6.33
C ASP A 19 -2.96 -0.86 -5.07
N TYR A 20 -1.92 -0.03 -5.19
CA TYR A 20 -1.13 0.42 -4.05
C TYR A 20 -1.93 1.27 -3.05
N ALA A 21 -2.71 2.24 -3.54
CA ALA A 21 -3.56 3.05 -2.67
C ALA A 21 -4.59 2.18 -1.92
N GLU A 22 -5.22 1.23 -2.60
CA GLU A 22 -6.15 0.31 -1.97
C GLU A 22 -5.51 -0.57 -0.91
N LEU A 23 -4.29 -1.08 -1.17
CA LEU A 23 -3.57 -1.93 -0.24
C LEU A 23 -3.08 -1.15 0.99
N ILE A 24 -2.55 0.06 0.79
CA ILE A 24 -2.16 0.98 1.87
C ILE A 24 -3.38 1.31 2.74
N ALA A 25 -4.49 1.72 2.14
CA ALA A 25 -5.71 2.06 2.87
C ALA A 25 -6.27 0.87 3.65
N GLN A 26 -6.23 -0.33 3.07
CA GLN A 26 -6.67 -1.56 3.73
C GLN A 26 -5.81 -1.86 4.97
N LYS A 27 -4.48 -1.89 4.81
CA LYS A 27 -3.55 -2.19 5.91
C LYS A 27 -3.60 -1.12 7.00
N ALA A 28 -3.63 0.15 6.60
CA ALA A 28 -3.77 1.25 7.54
C ALA A 28 -5.09 1.15 8.33
N ALA A 29 -6.20 0.83 7.66
CA ALA A 29 -7.49 0.66 8.31
C ALA A 29 -7.51 -0.52 9.30
N GLU A 30 -6.82 -1.62 9.00
CA GLU A 30 -6.67 -2.75 9.92
C GLU A 30 -5.93 -2.35 11.21
N LEU A 31 -4.81 -1.62 11.09
CA LEU A 31 -4.01 -1.14 12.22
C LEU A 31 -4.76 -0.11 13.06
N VAL A 32 -5.45 0.83 12.42
CA VAL A 32 -6.26 1.85 13.10
C VAL A 32 -7.47 1.21 13.78
N ALA A 33 -8.13 0.25 13.12
CA ALA A 33 -9.25 -0.47 13.72
C ALA A 33 -8.81 -1.35 14.89
N ALA A 34 -7.59 -1.90 14.86
CA ALA A 34 -6.97 -2.57 16.00
C ALA A 34 -6.56 -1.58 17.09
N GLY A 35 -6.37 -0.30 16.74
CA GLY A 35 -5.93 0.74 17.67
C GLY A 35 -4.44 0.64 18.00
N ASP A 36 -3.66 0.01 17.12
CA ASP A 36 -2.21 -0.12 17.27
C ASP A 36 -1.49 1.19 16.94
N MET A 37 -2.04 1.96 16.01
CA MET A 37 -1.47 3.20 15.48
C MET A 37 -2.55 4.24 15.15
N GLY A 38 -2.14 5.50 15.07
CA GLY A 38 -2.97 6.58 14.51
C GLY A 38 -3.15 6.45 13.00
N ARG A 39 -4.07 7.24 12.41
CA ARG A 39 -4.36 7.21 10.96
C ARG A 39 -3.12 7.47 10.11
N ASP A 40 -2.42 8.57 10.38
CA ASP A 40 -1.26 9.00 9.59
C ASP A 40 -0.08 8.01 9.73
N GLU A 41 0.16 7.56 10.96
CA GLU A 41 1.21 6.59 11.28
C GLU A 41 0.95 5.23 10.60
N ALA A 42 -0.32 4.79 10.57
CA ALA A 42 -0.70 3.55 9.91
C ALA A 42 -0.55 3.62 8.38
N ILE A 43 -0.86 4.77 7.77
CA ILE A 43 -0.63 5.01 6.34
C ILE A 43 0.86 4.97 6.03
N GLU A 44 1.69 5.65 6.82
CA GLU A 44 3.15 5.66 6.61
C GLU A 44 3.76 4.26 6.77
N ALA A 45 3.33 3.51 7.79
CA ALA A 45 3.77 2.14 8.01
C ALA A 45 3.41 1.21 6.83
N ALA A 46 2.16 1.29 6.35
CA ALA A 46 1.70 0.49 5.21
C ALA A 46 2.41 0.88 3.91
N ALA A 47 2.60 2.18 3.66
CA ALA A 47 3.32 2.66 2.49
C ALA A 47 4.81 2.27 2.51
N LYS A 48 5.45 2.33 3.68
CA LYS A 48 6.84 1.91 3.86
C LYS A 48 7.01 0.41 3.60
N TRP A 49 6.12 -0.41 4.14
CA TRP A 49 6.10 -1.85 3.87
C TRP A 49 5.96 -2.13 2.36
N LEU A 50 5.03 -1.44 1.69
CA LEU A 50 4.82 -1.61 0.25
C LEU A 50 6.05 -1.22 -0.59
N ARG A 51 6.73 -0.14 -0.21
CA ARG A 51 8.01 0.25 -0.84
C ARG A 51 9.07 -0.83 -0.65
N GLN A 52 9.17 -1.40 0.55
CA GLN A 52 10.12 -2.47 0.84
C GLN A 52 9.80 -3.76 0.09
N GLU A 53 8.51 -4.09 -0.07
CA GLU A 53 8.06 -5.23 -0.88
C GLU A 53 8.41 -5.02 -2.36
N HIS A 54 8.15 -3.84 -2.90
CA HIS A 54 8.53 -3.48 -4.27
C HIS A 54 10.05 -3.52 -4.49
N ASP A 55 10.84 -3.01 -3.54
CA ASP A 55 12.31 -3.07 -3.60
C ASP A 55 12.81 -4.52 -3.51
N ALA A 56 12.14 -5.37 -2.73
CA ALA A 56 12.47 -6.78 -2.60
C ALA A 56 12.17 -7.58 -3.87
N ASP A 57 11.06 -7.31 -4.55
CA ASP A 57 10.74 -7.92 -5.85
C ASP A 57 11.75 -7.54 -6.93
N ASN A 58 12.36 -6.35 -6.81
CA ASN A 58 13.43 -5.88 -7.68
C ASN A 58 14.84 -6.28 -7.23
N ASP A 59 15.00 -6.97 -6.09
CA ASP A 59 16.28 -7.48 -5.59
C ASP A 59 16.51 -8.94 -6.02
N PRO A 60 17.34 -9.20 -7.06
CA PRO A 60 17.61 -10.55 -7.54
C PRO A 60 18.38 -11.41 -6.53
N THR A 61 18.91 -10.82 -5.45
CA THR A 61 19.61 -11.53 -4.38
C THR A 61 18.67 -11.98 -3.25
N GLY A 62 17.43 -11.47 -3.22
CA GLY A 62 16.40 -11.84 -2.24
C GLY A 62 16.68 -11.39 -0.81
N VAL A 63 17.65 -10.50 -0.61
CA VAL A 63 18.09 -10.05 0.72
C VAL A 63 17.09 -9.05 1.29
N ALA A 64 16.56 -8.15 0.46
CA ALA A 64 15.59 -7.13 0.88
C ALA A 64 14.25 -7.75 1.36
N GLY A 65 13.85 -8.91 0.82
CA GLY A 65 12.63 -9.60 1.24
C GLY A 65 12.66 -10.13 2.69
N VAL A 66 13.85 -10.34 3.26
CA VAL A 66 14.01 -10.85 4.63
C VAL A 66 13.76 -9.76 5.68
N GLU A 67 13.96 -8.48 5.33
CA GLU A 67 13.75 -7.34 6.22
C GLU A 67 12.36 -6.69 6.07
N CYS A 68 11.60 -7.10 5.05
CA CYS A 68 10.25 -6.60 4.82
C CYS A 68 9.28 -7.22 5.83
N GLN A 69 9.01 -6.50 6.92
CA GLN A 69 8.07 -6.93 7.94
C GLN A 69 6.69 -6.35 7.66
N GLU A 70 5.74 -7.22 7.31
CA GLU A 70 4.34 -6.83 7.13
C GLU A 70 3.77 -6.26 8.44
N PRO A 71 3.17 -5.06 8.41
CA PRO A 71 2.51 -4.51 9.58
C PRO A 71 1.21 -5.29 9.84
N MET A 72 1.24 -6.10 10.89
CA MET A 72 0.10 -6.92 11.29
C MET A 72 -0.67 -6.30 12.47
N PRO A 73 -2.01 -6.25 12.41
CA PRO A 73 -2.81 -5.77 13.52
C PRO A 73 -2.74 -6.72 14.72
N SER A 74 -2.71 -6.17 15.93
CA SER A 74 -2.65 -6.92 17.19
C SER A 74 -3.92 -7.71 17.48
N LYS A 75 -5.05 -7.31 16.88
CA LYS A 75 -6.35 -7.98 16.99
C LYS A 75 -7.14 -7.83 15.70
N THR A 76 -7.98 -8.83 15.43
CA THR A 76 -8.95 -8.76 14.34
C THR A 76 -10.08 -7.80 14.71
N SER A 77 -10.33 -6.82 13.86
CA SER A 77 -11.46 -5.90 13.99
C SER A 77 -12.60 -6.27 13.04
N PRO A 78 -13.85 -5.87 13.35
CA PRO A 78 -15.00 -6.19 12.52
C PRO A 78 -14.82 -5.67 11.07
N PRO A 79 -15.15 -6.46 10.04
CA PRO A 79 -14.93 -6.06 8.63
C PRO A 79 -15.62 -4.76 8.23
N HIS A 80 -16.80 -4.47 8.78
CA HIS A 80 -17.53 -3.23 8.50
C HIS A 80 -16.82 -1.99 9.07
N GLN A 81 -16.14 -2.13 10.21
CA GLN A 81 -15.37 -1.05 10.83
C GLN A 81 -14.11 -0.78 10.00
N VAL A 82 -13.42 -1.84 9.58
CA VAL A 82 -12.25 -1.73 8.69
C VAL A 82 -12.65 -1.08 7.36
N ALA A 83 -13.77 -1.49 6.76
CA ALA A 83 -14.25 -0.92 5.50
C ALA A 83 -14.61 0.58 5.62
N ALA A 84 -15.24 1.00 6.73
CA ALA A 84 -15.54 2.39 6.98
C ALA A 84 -14.25 3.23 7.14
N ILE A 85 -13.30 2.74 7.92
CA ILE A 85 -12.00 3.42 8.10
C ILE A 85 -11.21 3.44 6.78
N LYS A 86 -11.21 2.35 6.01
CA LYS A 86 -10.57 2.30 4.68
C LYS A 86 -11.11 3.40 3.77
N ALA A 87 -12.43 3.57 3.72
CA ALA A 87 -13.07 4.60 2.91
C ALA A 87 -12.68 6.03 3.35
N GLU A 88 -12.40 6.24 4.64
CA GLU A 88 -11.86 7.52 5.14
C GLU A 88 -10.38 7.73 4.78
N LEU A 89 -9.60 6.65 4.70
CA LEU A 89 -8.15 6.71 4.47
C LEU A 89 -7.75 6.64 3.00
N ILE A 90 -8.67 6.29 2.08
CA ILE A 90 -8.33 6.04 0.67
C ILE A 90 -7.74 7.26 -0.02
N GLU A 91 -8.25 8.47 0.23
CA GLU A 91 -7.75 9.72 -0.37
C GLU A 91 -6.31 10.00 0.08
N ALA A 92 -6.03 9.85 1.37
CA ALA A 92 -4.67 10.01 1.90
C ALA A 92 -3.73 8.89 1.42
N ALA A 93 -4.25 7.67 1.23
CA ALA A 93 -3.49 6.57 0.67
C ALA A 93 -3.16 6.78 -0.82
N GLU A 94 -4.06 7.39 -1.61
CA GLU A 94 -3.83 7.76 -3.02
C GLU A 94 -2.70 8.79 -3.14
N GLU A 95 -2.68 9.80 -2.28
CA GLU A 95 -1.59 10.80 -2.25
C GLU A 95 -0.23 10.14 -2.00
N VAL A 96 -0.17 9.19 -1.06
CA VAL A 96 1.07 8.49 -0.71
C VAL A 96 1.44 7.47 -1.78
N ALA A 97 0.48 6.73 -2.34
CA ALA A 97 0.72 5.77 -3.42
C ALA A 97 1.30 6.45 -4.67
N GLY A 98 0.89 7.68 -4.98
CA GLY A 98 1.49 8.48 -6.07
C GLY A 98 2.97 8.81 -5.86
N SER A 99 3.50 8.65 -4.64
CA SER A 99 4.91 8.82 -4.31
C SER A 99 5.71 7.50 -4.27
N ILE A 100 5.04 6.37 -4.48
CA ILE A 100 5.66 5.04 -4.61
C ILE A 100 5.84 4.80 -6.11
N GLY A 101 7.07 4.99 -6.59
CA GLY A 101 7.47 4.83 -7.98
C GLY A 101 8.97 4.67 -8.08
#